data_AF-A0A3D1QBA8-F1
#
_entry.id   AF-A0A3D1QBA8-F1
#
_cell.length_a   1.000
_cell.length_b   1.000
_cell.length_c   1.000
_cell.angle_alpha   90.00
_cell.angle_beta   90.00
_cell.angle_gamma   90.00
#
_symmetry.space_group_name_H-M   'P 1'
#
loop_
_entity.id
_entity.type
_entity.pdbx_description
1 polymer ?
#
loop_
_entity_poly.entity_id
_entity_poly.type
_entity_poly.pdbx_seq_one_letter_code
_entity_poly.pdbx_strand_id
1 'polypeptide(L)' 'GGLLKTEDYTTMGRLMREAARRNRGGCFGILEGGYNHAVLGQNVLAFIEGLGGE' A
#
# COMPACT_ATOMS: atom_id res chain seq x y z
N GLY A 1 6.78 -0.20 -15.78
CA GLY A 1 5.79 -0.64 -14.76
C GLY A 1 4.62 -1.26 -15.47
N GLY A 2 3.89 -2.19 -14.82
CA GLY A 2 2.72 -2.85 -15.46
C GLY A 2 2.42 -4.27 -14.98
N LEU A 3 3.24 -4.84 -14.09
CA LEU A 3 2.95 -6.14 -13.49
C LEU A 3 1.84 -6.05 -12.44
N LEU A 4 1.95 -5.05 -11.56
CA LEU A 4 0.98 -4.78 -10.51
C LEU A 4 -0.03 -3.74 -10.99
N LYS A 5 -1.29 -3.99 -10.67
CA LYS A 5 -2.40 -3.06 -10.82
C LYS A 5 -2.52 -2.19 -9.58
N THR A 6 -3.28 -1.10 -9.68
CA THR A 6 -3.54 -0.19 -8.55
C THR A 6 -4.17 -0.94 -7.36
N GLU A 7 -5.08 -1.88 -7.62
CA GLU A 7 -5.79 -2.65 -6.59
C GLU A 7 -4.87 -3.60 -5.81
N ASP A 8 -3.74 -4.01 -6.41
CA ASP A 8 -2.73 -4.81 -5.72
C ASP A 8 -2.10 -4.01 -4.57
N TYR A 9 -1.98 -2.68 -4.72
CA TYR A 9 -1.48 -1.80 -3.66
C TYR A 9 -2.44 -1.70 -2.49
N THR A 10 -3.75 -1.60 -2.74
CA THR A 10 -4.78 -1.71 -1.67
C THR A 10 -4.70 -3.04 -0.95
N THR A 11 -4.56 -4.14 -1.71
CA THR A 11 -4.44 -5.48 -1.13
C THR A 11 -3.20 -5.60 -0.24
N MET A 12 -2.05 -5.09 -0.70
CA MET A 12 -0.81 -5.07 0.09
C MET A 12 -0.97 -4.26 1.38
N GLY A 13 -1.55 -3.05 1.31
CA GLY A 13 -1.82 -2.22 2.49
C GLY A 13 -2.68 -2.93 3.54
N ARG A 14 -3.75 -3.60 3.08
CA ARG A 14 -4.64 -4.38 3.96
C ARG A 14 -3.90 -5.53 4.63
N LEU A 15 -3.10 -6.28 3.88
CA LEU A 15 -2.32 -7.40 4.41
C LEU A 15 -1.31 -6.94 5.48
N MET A 16 -0.65 -5.79 5.28
CA MET A 16 0.27 -5.22 6.26
C MET A 16 -0.46 -4.81 7.55
N ARG A 17 -1.61 -4.15 7.43
CA ARG A 17 -2.46 -3.77 8.57
C ARG A 17 -2.91 -4.99 9.36
N GLU A 18 -3.41 -6.03 8.69
CA GLU A 18 -3.85 -7.28 9.32
C GLU A 18 -2.71 -7.97 10.07
N ALA A 19 -1.52 -8.02 9.46
CA ALA A 19 -0.33 -8.56 10.10
C ALA A 19 0.07 -7.76 11.34
N ALA A 20 0.08 -6.43 11.28
CA ALA A 20 0.39 -5.58 12.43
C ALA A 20 -0.60 -5.78 13.57
N ARG A 21 -1.92 -5.80 13.28
CA ARG A 21 -2.98 -6.06 14.26
C ARG A 21 -2.84 -7.43 14.93
N ARG A 22 -2.60 -8.48 14.15
CA ARG A 22 -2.40 -9.84 14.66
C ARG A 22 -1.23 -9.92 15.65
N ASN A 23 -0.19 -9.12 15.42
CA ASN A 23 1.02 -9.11 16.24
C ASN A 23 1.03 -8.01 17.32
N ARG A 24 -0.07 -7.26 17.49
CA ARG A 24 -0.15 -6.11 18.43
C ARG A 24 0.97 -5.07 18.21
N GLY A 25 1.36 -4.86 16.95
CA GLY A 25 2.40 -3.90 16.55
C GLY A 25 1.86 -2.66 15.85
N GLY A 26 2.71 -1.64 15.71
CA GLY A 26 2.47 -0.51 14.81
C GLY A 26 2.70 -0.88 13.34
N CYS A 27 2.24 -0.03 12.42
CA CYS A 27 2.43 -0.22 10.98
C CYS A 27 2.79 1.12 10.32
N PHE A 28 3.86 1.15 9.55
CA PHE A 28 4.38 2.35 8.88
C PHE A 28 4.75 2.00 7.44
N GLY A 29 4.42 2.88 6.49
CA GLY A 29 4.87 2.79 5.10
C GLY A 29 5.95 3.83 4.81
N ILE A 30 7.00 3.42 4.10
CA ILE A 30 8.09 4.32 3.65
C ILE A 30 8.11 4.27 2.12
N LEU A 31 8.03 5.44 1.47
CA LEU A 31 8.11 5.55 0.02
C LEU A 31 9.58 5.51 -0.42
N GLU A 32 9.98 4.41 -1.04
CA GLU A 32 11.36 4.21 -1.51
C GLU A 32 11.57 4.68 -2.96
N GLY A 33 10.85 4.06 -3.89
CA GLY A 33 10.98 4.31 -5.33
C GLY A 33 9.63 4.43 -6.02
N GLY A 34 9.67 4.72 -7.32
CA GLY A 34 8.45 4.95 -8.08
C GLY A 34 8.70 5.98 -9.17
N TYR A 35 9.02 5.51 -10.37
CA TYR A 35 9.49 6.38 -11.46
C TYR A 35 8.46 6.55 -12.58
N ASN A 36 7.35 5.80 -12.52
CA ASN A 36 6.24 6.00 -13.43
C ASN A 36 5.24 6.99 -12.82
N HIS A 37 5.51 8.28 -13.00
CA HIS A 37 4.71 9.37 -12.42
C HIS A 37 3.25 9.37 -12.89
N ALA A 38 2.93 8.77 -14.04
CA ALA A 38 1.56 8.68 -14.53
C ALA A 38 0.64 7.86 -13.61
N VAL A 39 1.19 6.92 -12.84
CA VAL A 39 0.42 6.02 -11.96
C VAL A 39 0.89 6.04 -10.51
N LEU A 40 2.05 6.65 -10.21
CA LEU A 40 2.63 6.64 -8.87
C LEU A 40 1.66 7.15 -7.81
N GLY A 41 1.03 8.30 -8.03
CA GLY A 41 0.12 8.89 -7.05
C GLY A 41 -1.07 8.00 -6.74
N GLN A 42 -1.65 7.36 -7.76
CA GLN A 42 -2.79 6.45 -7.61
C GLN A 42 -2.39 5.20 -6.83
N ASN A 43 -1.22 4.63 -7.12
CA ASN A 43 -0.71 3.45 -6.41
C ASN A 43 -0.37 3.75 -4.94
N VAL A 44 0.19 4.93 -4.66
CA VAL A 44 0.47 5.38 -3.29
C VAL A 44 -0.84 5.59 -2.52
N LEU A 45 -1.83 6.24 -3.13
CA LEU A 45 -3.15 6.43 -2.51
C LEU A 45 -3.81 5.10 -2.18
N ALA A 46 -3.87 4.18 -3.16
CA ALA A 46 -4.45 2.86 -3.00
C ALA A 46 -3.79 2.07 -1.85
N PHE A 47 -2.46 2.16 -1.72
CA PHE A 47 -1.74 1.56 -0.60
C PHE A 47 -2.14 2.16 0.75
N ILE A 48 -2.23 3.49 0.84
CA ILE A 48 -2.59 4.20 2.08
C ILE A 48 -4.03 3.89 2.50
N GLU A 49 -4.97 3.84 1.55
CA GLU A 49 -6.36 3.45 1.82
C GLU A 49 -6.44 2.03 2.40
N GLY A 50 -5.75 1.07 1.77
CA GLY A 50 -5.67 -0.30 2.28
C GLY A 50 -5.02 -0.40 3.67
N LEU A 51 -4.00 0.44 3.93
CA LEU A 51 -3.29 0.50 5.21
C LEU A 51 -4.14 1.15 6.32
N GLY A 52 -4.95 2.16 5.98
CA GLY A 52 -5.90 2.83 6.88
C GLY A 52 -7.08 1.93 7.25
N GLY A 53 -7.47 1.05 6.32
CA GLY A 53 -8.57 0.11 6.48
C GLY A 53 -9.93 0.73 6.18
N GLU A 54 -9.97 1.62 5.19
CA GLU A 54 -11.18 1.98 4.45
C GLU A 54 -11.56 0.87 3.46
#